data_AF-A0A932YQ21-F1
#
_entry.id   AF-A0A932YQ21-F1
#
_cell.length_a   1.000
_cell.length_b   1.000
_cell.length_c   1.000
_cell.angle_alpha   90.00
_cell.angle_beta   90.00
_cell.angle_gamma   90.00
#
_symmetry.space_group_name_H-M   'P 1'
#
loop_
_entity.id
_entity.type
_entity.pdbx_description
1 polymer ?
#
loop_
_entity_poly.entity_id
_entity_poly.type
_entity_poly.pdbx_seq_one_letter_code
_entity_poly.pdbx_strand_id
1 'polypeptide(L)'
;MNIYRIAAYAVFWLHWAWTVVLFGGFFVQWASPQYAPVEAIALAFTLASQARWKRCPLTIFEDALRAKGGMRAEATGDSFIRRNFEKWLGIRIRRGAVAATLTGMFFVSTALSCFAFFP
;
A
#
# COMPACT_ATOMS: atom_id res chain seq x y z
N MET A 1 28.08 -4.28 5.27
CA MET A 1 26.66 -4.65 5.07
C MET A 1 26.36 -4.54 3.57
N ASN A 2 25.86 -5.60 2.91
CA ASN A 2 25.62 -5.60 1.47
C ASN A 2 24.55 -4.54 1.10
N ILE A 3 24.84 -3.65 0.14
CA ILE A 3 23.98 -2.53 -0.27
C ILE A 3 22.57 -2.98 -0.66
N TYR A 4 22.44 -4.16 -1.27
CA TYR A 4 21.14 -4.73 -1.63
C TYR A 4 20.30 -5.09 -0.40
N ARG A 5 20.94 -5.47 0.72
CA ARG A 5 20.24 -5.74 1.98
C ARG A 5 19.70 -4.47 2.60
N ILE A 6 20.49 -3.39 2.60
CA ILE A 6 20.07 -2.07 3.09
C ILE A 6 18.89 -1.56 2.27
N ALA A 7 19.00 -1.62 0.94
CA ALA A 7 17.94 -1.18 0.04
C ALA A 7 16.65 -1.99 0.23
N ALA A 8 16.73 -3.31 0.42
CA ALA A 8 15.55 -4.13 0.67
C ALA A 8 14.81 -3.71 1.96
N TYR A 9 15.53 -3.43 3.04
CA TYR A 9 14.93 -2.91 4.27
C TYR A 9 14.35 -1.50 4.09
N ALA A 10 15.01 -0.64 3.33
CA ALA A 10 14.47 0.68 3.01
C ALA A 10 13.13 0.58 2.26
N VAL A 11 13.02 -0.33 1.28
CA VAL A 11 11.77 -0.57 0.54
C VAL A 11 10.69 -1.19 1.43
N PHE A 12 11.07 -2.07 2.35
CA PHE A 12 10.16 -2.61 3.36
C PHE A 12 9.57 -1.49 4.24
N TRP A 13 10.40 -0.57 4.73
CA TRP A 13 9.93 0.57 5.52
C TRP A 13 9.12 1.57 4.68
N LEU A 14 9.47 1.77 3.41
CA LEU A 14 8.71 2.60 2.49
C LEU A 14 7.29 2.06 2.28
N HIS A 15 7.10 0.75 2.23
CA HIS A 15 5.75 0.15 2.20
C HIS A 15 4.93 0.51 3.44
N TRP A 16 5.53 0.42 4.62
CA TRP A 16 4.84 0.78 5.86
C TRP A 16 4.50 2.26 5.90
N ALA A 17 5.45 3.12 5.52
CA ALA A 17 5.21 4.55 5.40
C ALA A 17 4.06 4.84 4.42
N TRP A 18 4.06 4.24 3.24
CA TRP A 18 2.98 4.40 2.27
C TRP A 18 1.64 3.86 2.78
N THR A 19 1.65 2.73 3.48
CA THR A 19 0.44 2.19 4.13
C THR A 19 -0.11 3.17 5.16
N VAL A 20 0.75 3.76 6.00
CA VAL A 20 0.35 4.79 6.97
C VAL A 20 -0.18 6.04 6.27
N VAL A 21 0.41 6.45 5.15
CA VAL A 21 -0.10 7.58 4.36
C VAL A 21 -1.50 7.31 3.85
N LEU A 22 -1.77 6.15 3.23
CA LEU A 22 -3.10 5.82 2.70
C LEU A 22 -4.14 5.64 3.82
N PHE A 23 -3.83 4.86 4.87
CA PHE A 23 -4.78 4.65 5.95
C PHE A 23 -4.97 5.92 6.79
N GLY A 24 -3.89 6.61 7.12
CA GLY A 24 -3.91 7.86 7.87
C GLY A 24 -4.60 8.98 7.08
N GLY A 25 -4.27 9.15 5.81
CA GLY A 25 -4.88 10.13 4.91
C GLY A 25 -6.39 9.90 4.75
N PHE A 26 -6.81 8.63 4.66
CA PHE A 26 -8.22 8.25 4.69
C PHE A 26 -8.95 8.64 5.98
N PHE A 27 -8.30 8.70 7.13
CA PHE A 27 -8.89 9.24 8.36
C PHE A 27 -8.83 10.77 8.41
N VAL A 28 -7.72 11.36 7.97
CA VAL A 28 -7.52 12.82 7.93
C VAL A 28 -8.57 13.52 7.07
N GLN A 29 -8.98 12.93 5.94
CA GLN A 29 -10.02 13.54 5.09
C GLN A 29 -11.37 13.73 5.79
N TRP A 30 -11.66 13.01 6.88
CA TRP A 30 -12.88 13.23 7.68
C TRP A 30 -12.80 14.49 8.53
N ALA A 31 -11.60 14.82 9.01
CA ALA A 31 -11.34 16.06 9.76
C ALA A 31 -11.14 17.26 8.81
N SER A 32 -10.61 17.01 7.62
CA SER A 32 -10.38 18.03 6.59
C SER A 32 -10.84 17.50 5.23
N PRO A 33 -12.10 17.74 4.83
CA PRO A 33 -12.65 17.27 3.55
C PRO A 33 -11.87 17.78 2.33
N GLN A 34 -11.19 18.93 2.46
CA GLN A 34 -10.30 19.48 1.44
C GLN A 34 -9.12 18.55 1.10
N TYR A 35 -8.79 17.60 1.97
CA TYR A 35 -7.76 16.58 1.74
C TYR A 35 -8.25 15.40 0.90
N ALA A 36 -9.57 15.20 0.77
CA ALA A 36 -10.14 14.06 0.04
C ALA A 36 -9.62 13.91 -1.40
N PRO A 37 -9.40 14.99 -2.20
CA PRO A 37 -8.83 14.86 -3.53
C PRO A 37 -7.39 14.33 -3.53
N VAL A 38 -6.59 14.71 -2.53
CA VAL A 38 -5.20 14.25 -2.39
C VAL A 38 -5.19 12.75 -2.08
N GLU A 39 -6.03 12.32 -1.15
CA GLU A 39 -6.19 10.90 -0.80
C GLU A 39 -6.69 10.07 -2.00
N ALA A 40 -7.69 10.58 -2.72
CA ALA A 40 -8.22 9.93 -3.92
C ALA A 40 -7.13 9.73 -5.00
N ILE A 41 -6.26 10.72 -5.22
CA ILE A 41 -5.13 10.60 -6.15
C ILE A 41 -4.11 9.55 -5.67
N ALA A 42 -3.76 9.55 -4.38
CA ALA A 42 -2.81 8.59 -3.83
C ALA A 42 -3.34 7.15 -3.93
N LEU A 43 -4.62 6.94 -3.65
CA LEU A 43 -5.30 5.65 -3.79
C LEU A 43 -5.41 5.24 -5.27
N ALA A 44 -5.78 6.16 -6.18
CA ALA A 44 -5.85 5.89 -7.61
C ALA A 44 -4.49 5.45 -8.16
N PHE A 45 -3.41 6.15 -7.81
CA PHE A 45 -2.05 5.78 -8.20
C PHE A 45 -1.68 4.38 -7.68
N THR A 46 -2.00 4.11 -6.41
CA THR A 46 -1.75 2.80 -5.79
C THR A 46 -2.51 1.70 -6.52
N LEU A 47 -3.81 1.87 -6.76
CA LEU A 47 -4.66 0.88 -7.43
C LEU A 47 -4.26 0.67 -8.89
N ALA A 48 -3.98 1.75 -9.63
CA ALA A 48 -3.50 1.67 -11.01
C ALA A 48 -2.16 0.91 -11.10
N SER A 49 -1.24 1.18 -10.17
CA SER A 49 0.01 0.44 -10.09
C SER A 49 -0.22 -1.05 -9.76
N GLN A 50 -1.11 -1.38 -8.83
CA GLN A 50 -1.43 -2.77 -8.53
C GLN A 50 -2.09 -3.47 -9.72
N ALA A 51 -2.97 -2.80 -10.46
CA ALA A 51 -3.60 -3.34 -11.66
C ALA A 51 -2.58 -3.62 -12.77
N ARG A 52 -1.63 -2.70 -13.01
CA ARG A 52 -0.63 -2.81 -14.08
C ARG A 52 0.36 -3.95 -13.85
N TRP A 53 0.76 -4.21 -12.61
CA TRP A 53 1.73 -5.26 -12.26
C TRP A 53 1.09 -6.52 -11.66
N LYS A 54 -0.25 -6.54 -11.47
CA LYS A 54 -1.02 -7.60 -10.77
C LYS A 54 -0.53 -7.91 -9.35
N ARG A 55 0.40 -7.11 -8.82
CA ARG A 55 1.07 -7.17 -7.52
C ARG A 55 1.54 -5.76 -7.15
N CYS A 56 1.81 -5.52 -5.87
CA CYS A 56 2.39 -4.26 -5.44
C CYS A 56 3.83 -4.09 -6.01
N PRO A 57 4.12 -3.01 -6.77
CA PRO A 57 5.45 -2.79 -7.36
C PRO A 57 6.58 -2.73 -6.32
N LEU A 58 6.33 -2.13 -5.16
CA LEU A 58 7.28 -2.09 -4.05
C LEU A 58 7.63 -3.50 -3.55
N THR A 59 6.68 -4.46 -3.61
CA THR A 59 6.95 -5.85 -3.18
C THR A 59 7.82 -6.55 -4.21
N ILE A 60 7.55 -6.32 -5.50
CA ILE A 60 8.37 -6.85 -6.59
C ILE A 60 9.81 -6.31 -6.47
N PHE A 61 9.96 -5.02 -6.18
CA PHE A 61 11.26 -4.39 -6.01
C PHE A 61 12.00 -4.89 -4.76
N GLU A 62 11.30 -5.03 -3.64
CA GLU A 62 11.84 -5.64 -2.41
C GLU A 62 12.34 -7.08 -2.69
N ASP A 63 11.53 -7.92 -3.32
CA ASP A 63 11.87 -9.30 -3.65
C ASP A 63 13.11 -9.36 -4.55
N ALA A 64 13.20 -8.48 -5.55
CA ALA A 64 14.36 -8.39 -6.44
C ALA A 64 15.65 -7.98 -5.70
N LEU A 65 15.57 -7.03 -4.78
CA LEU A 65 16.70 -6.61 -3.94
C LEU A 65 17.10 -7.73 -2.96
N ARG A 66 16.13 -8.44 -2.37
CA ARG A 66 16.39 -9.58 -1.50
C ARG A 66 17.13 -10.68 -2.22
N ALA A 67 16.68 -11.05 -3.43
CA ALA A 67 17.35 -12.03 -4.27
C ALA A 67 18.80 -11.63 -4.57
N LYS A 68 19.06 -10.38 -4.98
CA LYS A 68 20.42 -9.87 -5.23
C LYS A 68 21.29 -9.79 -3.96
N GLY A 69 20.66 -9.57 -2.81
CA GLY A 69 21.34 -9.51 -1.51
C GLY A 69 21.62 -10.88 -0.87
N GLY A 70 21.33 -12.00 -1.55
CA GLY A 70 21.45 -13.35 -0.99
C GLY A 70 20.46 -13.62 0.15
N MET A 71 19.38 -12.85 0.23
CA MET A 71 18.31 -13.04 1.21
C MET A 71 17.20 -13.86 0.58
N ARG A 72 16.55 -14.70 1.38
CA ARG A 72 15.34 -15.40 0.92
C ARG A 72 14.32 -14.35 0.49
N ALA A 73 13.94 -14.37 -0.79
CA ALA A 73 12.84 -13.57 -1.28
C ALA A 73 11.60 -13.95 -0.46
N GLU A 74 10.78 -12.98 -0.08
CA GLU A 74 9.54 -13.25 0.66
C GLU A 74 8.41 -13.66 -0.31
N ALA A 75 8.83 -14.30 -1.42
CA ALA A 75 8.12 -14.61 -2.65
C ALA A 75 6.88 -15.47 -2.42
N THR A 76 5.79 -14.81 -2.02
CA THR A 76 4.50 -15.47 -1.80
C THR A 76 3.43 -15.03 -2.79
N GLY A 77 3.72 -14.08 -3.69
CA GLY A 77 2.69 -13.53 -4.57
C GLY A 77 1.57 -12.80 -3.84
N ASP A 78 1.70 -12.66 -2.51
CA ASP A 78 0.69 -12.15 -1.61
C ASP A 78 0.89 -10.66 -1.34
N SER A 79 -0.18 -9.98 -0.92
CA SER A 79 -0.12 -8.56 -0.51
C SER A 79 0.85 -8.39 0.67
N PHE A 80 1.68 -7.34 0.63
CA PHE A 80 2.59 -6.97 1.72
C PHE A 80 1.88 -6.93 3.08
N ILE A 81 0.70 -6.31 3.13
CA ILE A 81 -0.09 -6.20 4.37
C ILE A 81 -0.52 -7.58 4.84
N ARG A 82 -1.09 -8.40 3.95
CA ARG A 82 -1.52 -9.77 4.28
C ARG A 82 -0.37 -10.59 4.87
N ARG A 83 0.81 -10.54 4.23
CA ARG A 83 2.01 -11.25 4.67
C ARG A 83 2.43 -10.83 6.08
N ASN A 84 2.55 -9.52 6.32
CA ASN A 84 3.03 -9.03 7.61
C ASN A 84 1.99 -9.23 8.73
N PHE A 85 0.70 -9.14 8.43
CA PHE A 85 -0.37 -9.45 9.40
C PHE A 85 -0.37 -10.92 9.79
N GLU A 86 -0.20 -11.85 8.84
CA GLU A 86 -0.08 -13.27 9.17
C GLU A 86 1.21 -13.55 9.95
N LYS A 87 2.34 -12.95 9.55
CA LYS A 87 3.64 -13.15 10.20
C LYS A 87 3.70 -12.61 11.63
N TRP A 88 3.12 -11.43 11.89
CA TRP A 88 3.26 -10.74 13.17
C TRP A 88 2.08 -10.95 14.11
N LEU A 89 0.87 -11.11 13.57
CA LEU A 89 -0.36 -11.22 14.36
C LEU A 89 -1.03 -12.59 14.22
N GLY A 90 -0.54 -13.46 13.33
CA GLY A 90 -1.20 -14.75 13.03
C GLY A 90 -2.53 -14.60 12.27
N ILE A 91 -2.86 -13.40 11.80
CA ILE A 91 -4.15 -13.10 11.18
C ILE A 91 -4.09 -13.36 9.68
N ARG A 92 -4.87 -14.34 9.21
CA ARG A 92 -5.00 -14.65 7.78
C ARG A 92 -6.00 -13.73 7.10
N ILE A 93 -5.49 -12.75 6.36
CA ILE A 93 -6.30 -11.90 5.49
C ILE A 93 -6.63 -12.65 4.20
N ARG A 94 -7.90 -12.61 3.75
CA ARG A 94 -8.34 -13.25 2.50
C ARG A 94 -7.64 -12.63 1.27
N ARG A 95 -7.35 -13.44 0.25
CA ARG A 95 -6.89 -12.94 -1.06
C ARG A 95 -7.88 -11.91 -1.61
N GLY A 96 -7.35 -10.80 -2.11
CA GLY A 96 -8.15 -9.69 -2.65
C GLY A 96 -8.72 -8.73 -1.60
N ALA A 97 -8.73 -9.07 -0.30
CA ALA A 97 -9.31 -8.20 0.73
C ALA A 97 -8.60 -6.83 0.79
N VAL A 98 -7.25 -6.82 0.73
CA VAL A 98 -6.48 -5.56 0.73
C VAL A 98 -6.83 -4.68 -0.48
N ALA A 99 -6.93 -5.27 -1.67
CA ALA A 99 -7.31 -4.52 -2.87
C ALA A 99 -8.76 -4.01 -2.76
N ALA A 100 -9.69 -4.83 -2.25
CA ALA A 100 -11.07 -4.43 -2.02
C ALA A 100 -11.17 -3.27 -1.02
N THR A 101 -10.38 -3.30 0.07
CA THR A 101 -10.31 -2.21 1.06
C THR A 101 -9.81 -0.92 0.40
N LEU A 102 -8.70 -0.97 -0.34
CA LEU A 102 -8.16 0.20 -1.04
C LEU A 102 -9.15 0.76 -2.07
N THR A 103 -9.85 -0.11 -2.81
CA THR A 103 -10.91 0.29 -3.74
C THR A 103 -12.08 0.95 -3.02
N GLY A 104 -12.52 0.41 -1.88
CA GLY A 104 -13.57 1.01 -1.07
C GLY A 104 -13.18 2.39 -0.55
N MET A 105 -11.95 2.52 -0.02
CA MET A 105 -11.39 3.81 0.39
C MET A 105 -11.38 4.81 -0.76
N PHE A 106 -10.96 4.37 -1.96
CA PHE A 106 -10.91 5.22 -3.15
C PHE A 106 -12.29 5.78 -3.52
N PHE A 107 -13.34 4.94 -3.52
CA PHE A 107 -14.69 5.41 -3.82
C PHE A 107 -15.20 6.40 -2.78
N VAL A 108 -14.94 6.16 -1.49
CA VAL A 108 -15.32 7.09 -0.41
C VAL A 108 -14.59 8.41 -0.56
N SER A 109 -13.26 8.39 -0.76
CA SER A 109 -12.46 9.60 -0.96
C SER A 109 -12.88 10.38 -2.21
N THR A 110 -13.21 9.68 -3.30
CA THR A 110 -13.71 10.31 -4.53
C THR A 110 -15.08 10.95 -4.31
N ALA A 111 -15.99 10.27 -3.62
CA ALA A 111 -17.30 10.83 -3.29
C ALA A 111 -17.16 12.08 -2.42
N LEU A 112 -16.33 12.04 -1.37
CA LEU A 112 -16.04 13.21 -0.52
C LEU A 112 -15.38 14.35 -1.30
N SER A 113 -14.50 14.02 -2.26
CA SER A 113 -13.88 15.02 -3.14
C SER A 113 -14.93 15.81 -3.91
N CYS A 114 -15.98 15.16 -4.44
CA CYS A 114 -17.05 15.87 -5.14
C CYS A 114 -17.81 16.86 -4.24
N PHE A 115 -17.93 16.58 -2.93
CA PHE A 115 -18.58 17.49 -1.98
C PHE A 115 -17.66 18.61 -1.46
N ALA A 116 -16.35 18.36 -1.38
CA ALA A 116 -15.38 19.35 -0.91
C ALA A 116 -15.24 20.59 -1.82
N PHE A 117 -15.74 20.52 -3.07
CA PHE A 117 -15.76 21.65 -4.01
C PHE A 117 -17.07 22.46 -4.01
N PHE A 118 -18.08 22.07 -3.22
CA PHE A 118 -19.31 22.83 -3.03
C PHE A 118 -19.37 23.35 -1.60
N PRO A 119 -18.80 24.54 -1.32
CA PRO A 119 -18.99 25.23 -0.04
C PRO A 119 -20.44 25.69 0.15
#